data_AF-A0AAD4H5D8-F1
#
_entry.id   AF-A0AAD4H5D8-F1
#
_cell.length_a   1.000
_cell.length_b   1.000
_cell.length_c   1.000
_cell.angle_alpha   90.00
_cell.angle_beta   90.00
_cell.angle_gamma   90.00
#
_symmetry.space_group_name_H-M   'P 1'
#
loop_
_entity.id
_entity.type
_entity.pdbx_description
1 polymer ?
#
loop_
_entity_poly.entity_id
_entity_poly.type
_entity_poly.pdbx_seq_one_letter_code
_entity_poly.pdbx_strand_id
1 'polypeptide(L)'
;MTIETRHPRVEIEFCTGCKWHLRAGWMAQELLLTFGNTIGELALIPGKSATFIVRVNGDVVFDRKDHGRFPEMKEVKQLVRTVIAPEMGLGHSDTAVKSAAGGAAGGAGGATGATQAHEEKKADAVAAPAPVTPAAQVDEDDEDSTTHDKECKTCV
;
A
#
# COMPACT_ATOMS: atom_id res chain seq x y z
N MET A 1 -22.27 -8.76 -16.99
CA MET A 1 -21.01 -8.00 -17.13
C MET A 1 -19.93 -8.79 -16.44
N THR A 2 -18.94 -9.27 -17.19
CA THR A 2 -17.77 -9.96 -16.62
C THR A 2 -16.69 -8.90 -16.42
N ILE A 3 -16.10 -8.82 -15.23
CA ILE A 3 -14.94 -7.95 -15.00
C ILE A 3 -13.70 -8.74 -15.42
N GLU A 4 -12.94 -8.20 -16.37
CA GLU A 4 -11.68 -8.78 -16.85
C GLU A 4 -10.52 -8.23 -16.01
N THR A 5 -9.70 -9.11 -15.44
CA THR A 5 -8.53 -8.75 -14.62
C THR A 5 -7.30 -8.58 -15.51
N ARG A 6 -6.55 -7.49 -15.32
CA ARG A 6 -5.31 -7.22 -16.06
C ARG A 6 -4.11 -7.82 -15.34
N HIS A 7 -3.35 -8.65 -16.04
CA HIS A 7 -2.13 -9.25 -15.51
C HIS A 7 -0.88 -8.40 -15.86
N PRO A 8 0.17 -8.43 -15.03
CA PRO A 8 0.25 -9.05 -13.70
C PRO A 8 -0.63 -8.33 -12.68
N ARG A 9 -1.39 -9.11 -11.90
CA ARG A 9 -2.31 -8.59 -10.87
C ARG A 9 -1.62 -8.62 -9.52
N VAL A 10 -1.52 -7.48 -8.85
CA VAL A 10 -1.00 -7.38 -7.48
C VAL A 10 -2.16 -7.13 -6.52
N GLU A 11 -2.20 -7.86 -5.41
CA GLU A 11 -3.25 -7.73 -4.41
C GLU A 11 -2.61 -7.45 -3.05
N ILE A 12 -3.17 -6.49 -2.31
CA ILE A 12 -2.85 -6.26 -0.91
C ILE A 12 -4.13 -6.46 -0.12
N GLU A 13 -4.23 -7.60 0.56
CA GLU A 13 -5.33 -7.87 1.49
C GLU A 13 -4.94 -7.35 2.87
N PHE A 14 -5.79 -6.51 3.47
CA PHE A 14 -5.46 -5.84 4.74
C PHE A 14 -6.66 -5.80 5.69
N CYS A 15 -6.39 -5.90 6.98
CA CYS A 15 -7.41 -5.77 8.00
C CYS A 15 -7.93 -4.33 8.12
N THR A 16 -9.24 -4.16 7.94
CA THR A 16 -9.94 -2.88 8.14
C THR A 16 -10.04 -2.52 9.63
N GLY A 17 -10.33 -3.51 10.50
CA GLY A 17 -10.43 -3.33 11.95
C GLY A 17 -9.14 -2.83 12.60
N CYS A 18 -7.97 -3.31 12.14
CA CYS A 18 -6.68 -2.83 12.65
C CYS A 18 -6.23 -1.48 12.04
N LYS A 19 -7.06 -0.85 11.19
CA LYS A 19 -6.76 0.43 10.50
C LYS A 19 -5.48 0.41 9.64
N TRP A 20 -5.16 -0.71 8.99
CA TRP A 20 -3.95 -0.82 8.14
C TRP A 20 -4.12 -0.28 6.71
N HIS A 21 -5.25 0.39 6.42
CA HIS A 21 -5.55 1.02 5.13
C HIS A 21 -4.44 1.98 4.66
N LEU A 22 -3.89 2.81 5.55
CA LEU A 22 -2.82 3.75 5.19
C LEU A 22 -1.54 3.02 4.76
N ARG A 23 -1.19 1.93 5.46
CA ARG A 23 -0.01 1.13 5.12
C ARG A 23 -0.20 0.41 3.79
N ALA A 24 -1.38 -0.18 3.58
CA ALA A 24 -1.72 -0.85 2.32
C ALA A 24 -1.71 0.15 1.14
N GLY A 25 -2.32 1.33 1.32
CA GLY A 25 -2.35 2.38 0.30
C GLY A 25 -0.96 2.96 -0.02
N TRP A 26 -0.10 3.13 0.98
CA TRP A 26 1.29 3.54 0.75
C TRP A 26 2.09 2.47 -0.02
N MET A 27 1.95 1.19 0.34
CA MET A 27 2.56 0.08 -0.43
C MET A 27 2.08 0.01 -1.86
N ALA A 28 0.78 0.21 -2.09
CA ALA A 28 0.23 0.28 -3.43
C ALA A 28 0.89 1.38 -4.27
N GLN A 29 1.01 2.59 -3.72
CA GLN A 29 1.65 3.72 -4.41
C GLN A 29 3.12 3.44 -4.71
N GLU A 30 3.87 2.91 -3.75
CA GLU A 30 5.29 2.57 -3.95
C GLU A 30 5.49 1.52 -5.05
N LEU A 31 4.62 0.52 -5.13
CA LEU A 31 4.67 -0.51 -6.18
C LEU A 31 4.33 0.09 -7.55
N LEU A 32 3.28 0.90 -7.64
CA LEU A 32 2.91 1.57 -8.90
C LEU A 32 3.99 2.56 -9.37
N LEU A 33 4.63 3.29 -8.46
CA LEU A 33 5.76 4.17 -8.80
C LEU A 33 6.98 3.40 -9.29
N THR A 34 7.24 2.20 -8.75
CA THR A 34 8.43 1.41 -9.08
C THR A 34 8.26 0.65 -10.39
N PHE A 35 7.10 0.01 -10.59
CA PHE A 35 6.86 -0.90 -11.71
C PHE A 35 6.05 -0.25 -12.85
N GLY A 36 5.40 0.89 -12.61
CA GLY A 36 4.63 1.61 -13.63
C GLY A 36 3.69 0.69 -14.40
N ASN A 37 3.83 0.68 -15.73
CA ASN A 37 3.01 -0.11 -16.65
C ASN A 37 3.30 -1.61 -16.64
N THR A 38 4.33 -2.06 -15.91
CA THR A 38 4.61 -3.50 -15.76
C THR A 38 3.56 -4.19 -14.88
N ILE A 39 2.89 -3.46 -13.99
CA ILE A 39 1.72 -3.96 -13.25
C ILE A 39 0.47 -3.72 -14.10
N GLY A 40 -0.30 -4.78 -14.37
CA GLY A 40 -1.56 -4.67 -15.11
C GLY A 40 -2.67 -4.04 -14.28
N GLU A 41 -2.79 -4.48 -13.03
CA GLU A 41 -3.64 -3.86 -12.03
C GLU A 41 -3.15 -4.11 -10.61
N LEU A 42 -3.55 -3.23 -9.69
CA LEU A 42 -3.32 -3.39 -8.27
C LEU A 42 -4.66 -3.26 -7.53
N ALA A 43 -4.96 -4.23 -6.67
CA ALA A 43 -6.16 -4.27 -5.86
C ALA A 43 -5.84 -4.13 -4.37
N LEU A 44 -6.55 -3.22 -3.70
CA LEU A 44 -6.62 -3.15 -2.24
C LEU A 44 -7.87 -3.90 -1.79
N ILE A 45 -7.68 -4.99 -1.05
CA ILE A 45 -8.76 -5.90 -0.66
C ILE A 45 -8.99 -5.81 0.85
N PRO A 46 -10.17 -5.37 1.32
CA PRO A 46 -10.55 -5.47 2.73
C PRO A 46 -10.55 -6.93 3.18
N GLY A 47 -9.72 -7.24 4.16
CA GLY A 47 -9.58 -8.57 4.76
C GLY A 47 -10.09 -8.64 6.20
N LYS A 48 -10.12 -9.86 6.73
CA LYS A 48 -10.54 -10.14 8.12
C LYS A 48 -9.45 -9.81 9.14
N SER A 49 -9.72 -10.13 10.41
CA SER A 49 -8.90 -9.79 11.57
C SER A 49 -7.42 -10.10 11.39
N ALA A 50 -6.58 -9.07 11.57
CA ALA A 50 -5.13 -9.13 11.52
C ALA A 50 -4.50 -9.64 10.21
N THR A 51 -5.26 -9.65 9.10
CA THR A 51 -4.73 -10.01 7.78
C THR A 51 -3.85 -8.90 7.21
N PHE A 52 -2.66 -9.25 6.73
CA PHE A 52 -1.87 -8.40 5.85
C PHE A 52 -1.09 -9.32 4.89
N ILE A 53 -1.64 -9.53 3.69
CA ILE A 53 -1.12 -10.47 2.70
C ILE A 53 -0.88 -9.72 1.40
N VAL A 54 0.27 -9.95 0.79
CA VAL A 54 0.58 -9.48 -0.57
C VAL A 54 0.57 -10.68 -1.50
N ARG A 55 -0.20 -10.59 -2.60
CA ARG A 55 -0.25 -11.62 -3.64
C ARG A 55 0.11 -11.05 -5.01
N VAL A 56 0.67 -11.90 -5.86
CA VAL A 56 0.91 -11.62 -7.27
C VAL A 56 0.31 -12.75 -8.09
N ASN A 57 -0.62 -12.44 -8.98
CA ASN A 57 -1.38 -13.42 -9.78
C ASN A 57 -2.04 -14.54 -8.93
N GLY A 58 -2.43 -14.22 -7.70
CA GLY A 58 -3.02 -15.16 -6.74
C GLY A 58 -2.01 -15.83 -5.79
N ASP A 59 -0.73 -15.87 -6.15
CA ASP A 59 0.32 -16.47 -5.33
C ASP A 59 0.73 -15.55 -4.18
N VAL A 60 0.79 -16.09 -2.96
CA VAL A 60 1.23 -15.33 -1.78
C VAL A 60 2.73 -15.08 -1.89
N VAL A 61 3.12 -13.80 -1.94
CA VAL A 61 4.53 -13.40 -1.89
C VAL A 61 4.94 -12.99 -0.48
N PHE A 62 3.99 -12.51 0.34
CA PHE A 62 4.23 -12.19 1.74
C PHE A 62 2.96 -12.37 2.57
N ASP A 63 3.08 -12.99 3.75
CA ASP A 63 2.03 -13.03 4.77
C ASP A 63 2.59 -12.56 6.11
N ARG A 64 1.98 -11.53 6.70
CA ARG A 64 2.32 -11.03 8.04
C ARG A 64 2.23 -12.15 9.09
N LYS A 65 1.26 -13.05 8.99
CA LYS A 65 1.05 -14.10 9.99
C LYS A 65 2.24 -15.07 10.03
N ASP A 66 2.80 -15.38 8.87
CA ASP A 66 3.96 -16.28 8.75
C ASP A 66 5.25 -15.60 9.23
N HIS A 67 5.41 -14.31 8.92
CA HIS A 67 6.62 -13.57 9.29
C HIS A 67 6.56 -12.90 10.68
N GLY A 68 5.39 -12.82 11.30
CA GLY A 68 5.18 -12.15 12.60
C GLY A 68 5.48 -10.64 12.58
N ARG A 69 5.61 -10.02 11.41
CA ARG A 69 5.95 -8.61 11.22
C ARG A 69 5.32 -8.05 9.96
N PHE A 70 5.36 -6.73 9.81
CA PHE A 70 5.06 -6.10 8.53
C PHE A 70 6.21 -6.28 7.55
N PRO A 71 5.90 -6.32 6.23
CA PRO A 71 6.95 -6.36 5.25
C PRO A 71 7.63 -5.00 5.14
N GLU A 72 8.94 -5.01 4.85
CA GLU A 72 9.63 -3.78 4.48
C GLU A 72 9.41 -3.48 3.00
N MET A 73 9.36 -2.21 2.62
CA MET A 73 9.09 -1.84 1.22
C MET A 73 10.06 -2.48 0.23
N LYS A 74 11.33 -2.52 0.62
CA LYS A 74 12.39 -3.12 -0.17
C LYS A 74 12.15 -4.61 -0.43
N GLU A 75 11.75 -5.34 0.60
CA GLU A 75 11.41 -6.76 0.52
C GLU A 75 10.21 -6.99 -0.42
N VAL A 76 9.13 -6.20 -0.27
CA VAL A 76 7.96 -6.33 -1.16
C VAL A 76 8.35 -6.06 -2.62
N LYS A 77 9.13 -5.00 -2.89
CA LYS A 77 9.58 -4.70 -4.25
C LYS A 77 10.42 -5.85 -4.83
N GLN A 78 11.34 -6.43 -4.05
CA GLN A 78 12.14 -7.56 -4.49
C GLN A 78 11.28 -8.81 -4.79
N LEU A 79 10.34 -9.14 -3.89
CA LEU A 79 9.45 -10.29 -4.02
C LEU A 79 8.53 -10.15 -5.24
N VAL A 80 7.88 -9.00 -5.38
CA VAL A 80 7.00 -8.69 -6.52
C VAL A 80 7.78 -8.75 -7.84
N ARG A 81 8.96 -8.10 -7.90
CA ARG A 81 9.84 -8.15 -9.08
C ARG A 81 10.16 -9.58 -9.48
N THR A 82 10.53 -10.43 -8.52
CA THR A 82 10.92 -11.83 -8.81
C THR A 82 9.84 -12.57 -9.59
N VAL A 83 8.56 -12.20 -9.40
CA VAL A 83 7.42 -12.76 -10.13
C VAL A 83 7.14 -12.03 -11.44
N ILE A 84 7.15 -10.69 -11.46
CA ILE A 84 6.64 -9.91 -12.61
C ILE A 84 7.70 -9.47 -13.63
N ALA A 85 8.95 -9.32 -13.20
CA ALA A 85 10.03 -8.77 -14.03
C ALA A 85 11.41 -9.15 -13.46
N PRO A 86 11.83 -10.43 -13.52
CA PRO A 86 13.05 -10.92 -12.87
C PRO A 86 14.33 -10.21 -13.33
N GLU A 87 14.36 -9.75 -14.58
CA GLU A 87 15.50 -9.06 -15.19
C GLU A 87 15.57 -7.55 -14.82
N MET A 88 14.57 -7.00 -14.12
CA MET A 88 14.53 -5.58 -13.77
C MET A 88 15.42 -5.26 -12.55
N GLY A 89 16.38 -4.36 -12.72
CA GLY A 89 17.15 -3.82 -11.59
C GLY A 89 16.32 -2.84 -10.75
N LEU A 90 16.36 -2.97 -9.42
CA LEU A 90 15.68 -2.06 -8.47
C LEU A 90 16.64 -1.06 -7.80
N GLY A 91 17.89 -0.97 -8.29
CA GLY A 91 18.90 -0.05 -7.79
C GLY A 91 19.24 -0.32 -6.32
N HIS A 92 19.10 0.68 -5.44
CA HIS A 92 19.36 0.54 -4.00
C HIS A 92 18.48 -0.52 -3.30
N SER A 93 17.39 -0.92 -3.94
CA SER A 93 16.52 -1.97 -3.41
C SER A 93 17.07 -3.38 -3.69
N ASP A 94 18.12 -3.58 -4.48
CA ASP A 94 18.66 -4.92 -4.78
C ASP A 94 19.64 -5.47 -3.74
N THR A 95 20.17 -4.62 -2.88
CA THR A 95 21.05 -5.07 -1.78
C THR A 95 20.29 -6.04 -0.87
N ALA A 96 20.95 -6.97 -0.20
CA ALA A 96 20.29 -7.84 0.78
C ALA A 96 19.51 -7.01 1.83
N VAL A 97 18.29 -7.44 2.16
CA VAL A 97 17.54 -6.89 3.30
C VAL A 97 18.19 -7.44 4.56
N LYS A 98 18.70 -6.57 5.44
CA LYS A 98 19.15 -7.04 6.77
C LYS A 98 17.90 -7.39 7.56
N SER A 99 17.58 -8.67 7.69
CA SER A 99 16.55 -9.13 8.62
C SER A 99 16.93 -8.69 10.04
N ALA A 100 16.18 -7.74 10.59
CA ALA A 100 16.44 -7.21 11.92
C ALA A 100 15.89 -8.17 12.99
N ALA A 101 16.78 -9.03 13.50
CA ALA A 101 16.68 -9.51 14.87
C ALA A 101 17.50 -8.58 15.77
N GLY A 102 16.82 -7.67 16.47
CA GLY A 102 17.27 -7.03 17.71
C GLY A 102 18.29 -5.88 17.63
N GLY A 103 17.98 -4.79 18.35
CA GLY A 103 18.99 -3.92 18.98
C GLY A 103 19.03 -2.47 18.50
N ALA A 104 18.63 -1.55 19.37
CA ALA A 104 18.48 -0.12 19.17
C ALA A 104 19.77 0.72 19.35
N ALA A 105 19.63 1.98 18.93
CA ALA A 105 20.43 3.19 19.23
C ALA A 105 21.78 3.34 18.51
N GLY A 106 22.14 4.47 17.91
CA GLY A 106 21.53 5.80 17.84
C GLY A 106 22.62 6.87 17.66
N GLY A 107 22.39 7.82 16.74
CA GLY A 107 23.08 9.12 16.63
C GLY A 107 24.34 9.13 15.75
N ALA A 108 24.73 10.22 15.09
CA ALA A 108 24.11 11.50 14.76
C ALA A 108 25.01 12.08 13.64
N GLY A 109 24.44 12.73 12.62
CA GLY A 109 25.21 13.38 11.55
C GLY A 109 24.52 14.68 11.16
N GLY A 110 25.15 15.79 11.51
CA GLY A 110 24.60 17.14 11.36
C GLY A 110 24.89 17.82 10.02
N ALA A 111 24.25 18.99 9.90
CA ALA A 111 24.53 20.15 9.05
C ALA A 111 24.52 19.96 7.52
N THR A 112 23.66 20.71 6.83
CA THR A 112 24.05 21.99 6.17
C THR A 112 22.82 22.66 5.55
N GLY A 113 22.72 23.98 5.69
CA GLY A 113 21.75 24.80 4.96
C GLY A 113 22.28 25.28 3.62
N ALA A 114 21.37 25.78 2.77
CA ALA A 114 21.52 27.01 2.00
C ALA A 114 20.30 27.19 1.08
N THR A 115 19.62 28.32 1.28
CA THR A 115 18.56 28.93 0.48
C THR A 115 19.09 29.44 -0.87
N GLN A 116 18.30 29.32 -1.95
CA GLN A 116 17.94 30.44 -2.83
C GLN A 116 16.87 30.07 -3.88
N ALA A 117 16.12 31.11 -4.26
CA ALA A 117 14.86 31.13 -4.97
C ALA A 117 15.00 31.53 -6.46
N HIS A 118 13.84 31.78 -7.11
CA HIS A 118 13.53 32.25 -8.48
C HIS A 118 13.28 31.13 -9.51
N GLU A 119 12.22 31.13 -10.33
CA GLU A 119 11.22 32.16 -10.67
C GLU A 119 9.99 31.49 -11.31
N GLU A 120 8.81 32.08 -11.09
CA GLU A 120 7.51 31.72 -11.67
C GLU A 120 7.43 31.99 -13.19
N LYS A 121 6.71 31.13 -13.91
CA LYS A 121 6.00 31.55 -15.13
C LYS A 121 4.63 30.85 -15.25
N LYS A 122 3.62 31.72 -15.26
CA LYS A 122 2.16 31.52 -15.34
C LYS A 122 1.68 30.98 -16.70
N ALA A 123 0.52 30.29 -16.65
CA ALA A 123 -0.55 30.08 -17.66
C ALA A 123 -0.94 28.59 -17.71
N ASP A 124 -2.20 28.15 -17.70
CA ASP A 124 -3.51 28.78 -17.73
C ASP A 124 -4.55 27.80 -17.14
N ALA A 125 -5.63 28.37 -16.61
CA ALA A 125 -6.73 27.66 -15.98
C ALA A 125 -7.62 26.92 -16.99
N VAL A 126 -8.07 25.72 -16.64
CA VAL A 126 -9.27 25.12 -17.23
C VAL A 126 -10.13 24.52 -16.12
N ALA A 127 -11.39 24.91 -16.14
CA ALA A 127 -12.36 24.81 -15.07
C ALA A 127 -12.79 23.37 -14.71
N ALA A 128 -12.92 23.13 -13.41
CA ALA A 128 -13.58 21.97 -12.84
C ALA A 128 -15.12 22.13 -12.91
N PRO A 129 -15.89 21.11 -13.32
CA PRO A 129 -17.33 21.11 -13.12
C PRO A 129 -17.68 20.75 -11.67
N ALA A 130 -18.68 21.45 -11.14
CA ALA A 130 -19.22 21.32 -9.80
C ALA A 130 -19.80 19.92 -9.50
N PRO A 131 -19.79 19.49 -8.23
CA PRO A 131 -20.40 18.21 -7.84
C PRO A 131 -21.93 18.31 -7.88
N VAL A 132 -22.57 17.37 -8.57
CA VAL A 132 -24.01 17.14 -8.43
C VAL A 132 -24.20 16.08 -7.36
N THR A 133 -24.88 16.45 -6.28
CA THR A 133 -25.35 15.53 -5.26
C THR A 133 -26.82 15.23 -5.55
N PRO A 134 -27.25 13.97 -5.62
CA PRO A 134 -28.59 13.62 -5.22
C PRO A 134 -28.57 13.14 -3.77
N ALA A 135 -29.40 13.78 -2.95
CA ALA A 135 -29.76 13.33 -1.63
C ALA A 135 -30.41 11.94 -1.73
N ALA A 136 -29.78 10.94 -1.14
CA ALA A 136 -30.45 9.72 -0.71
C ALA A 136 -30.68 9.87 0.79
N GLN A 137 -31.96 9.83 1.17
CA GLN A 137 -32.43 9.85 2.53
C GLN A 137 -31.83 8.64 3.26
N VAL A 138 -31.15 8.90 4.36
CA VAL A 138 -30.76 7.88 5.33
C VAL A 138 -31.94 7.74 6.29
N ASP A 139 -32.66 6.63 6.18
CA ASP A 139 -33.60 6.23 7.22
C ASP A 139 -32.76 5.70 8.40
N GLU A 140 -32.76 6.48 9.49
CA GLU A 140 -32.33 6.09 10.82
C GLU A 140 -33.24 4.96 11.31
N ASP A 141 -32.73 3.72 11.34
CA ASP A 141 -33.02 2.67 12.33
C ASP A 141 -32.47 1.32 11.82
N ASP A 142 -31.20 1.01 12.12
CA ASP A 142 -30.77 -0.38 12.37
C ASP A 142 -29.48 -0.37 13.22
N GLU A 143 -29.71 -0.35 14.53
CA GLU A 143 -28.74 -0.51 15.60
C GLU A 143 -28.25 -1.97 15.66
N ASP A 144 -27.25 -2.35 14.86
CA ASP A 144 -26.23 -3.36 15.24
C ASP A 144 -25.00 -3.36 14.31
N SER A 145 -24.22 -2.28 14.30
CA SER A 145 -22.90 -2.25 13.62
C SER A 145 -21.74 -2.71 14.52
N THR A 146 -22.00 -3.23 15.71
CA THR A 146 -20.96 -3.60 16.70
C THR A 146 -20.59 -5.08 16.72
N THR A 147 -20.75 -5.78 15.59
CA THR A 147 -20.14 -7.11 15.38
C THR A 147 -18.78 -7.03 14.67
N HIS A 148 -18.05 -5.91 14.78
CA HIS A 148 -16.65 -5.83 14.33
C HIS A 148 -15.63 -6.17 15.45
N ASP A 149 -16.05 -6.13 16.71
CA ASP A 149 -15.11 -6.17 17.84
C ASP A 149 -14.73 -7.59 18.30
N LYS A 150 -15.60 -8.60 18.09
CA LYS A 150 -15.38 -9.93 18.67
C LYS A 150 -14.33 -10.79 17.95
N GLU A 151 -14.10 -10.59 16.65
CA GLU A 151 -13.03 -11.26 15.89
C GLU A 151 -11.69 -10.49 15.92
N CYS A 152 -11.69 -9.24 16.40
CA CYS A 152 -10.55 -8.30 16.36
C CYS A 152 -9.48 -8.53 17.45
N LYS A 153 -9.49 -9.66 18.16
CA LYS A 153 -8.60 -9.89 19.32
C LYS A 153 -7.11 -10.05 18.95
N THR A 154 -6.81 -10.30 17.68
CA THR A 154 -5.45 -10.41 17.11
C THR A 154 -4.95 -9.14 16.40
N CYS A 155 -5.73 -8.05 16.41
CA CYS A 155 -5.41 -6.78 15.74
C CYS A 155 -4.48 -5.84 16.52
N VAL A 156 -4.02 -6.24 17.71
CA VAL A 156 -3.16 -5.45 18.60
C VAL A 156 -1.69 -5.77 18.35
#